data_AF-A0A969F3U9-F1
#
_entry.id   AF-A0A969F3U9-F1
#
_cell.length_a   1.000
_cell.length_b   1.000
_cell.length_c   1.000
_cell.angle_alpha   90.00
_cell.angle_beta   90.00
_cell.angle_gamma   90.00
#
_symmetry.space_group_name_H-M   'P 1'
#
loop_
_entity.id
_entity.type
_entity.pdbx_description
1 polymer ?
#
loop_
_entity_poly.entity_id
_entity_poly.type
_entity_poly.pdbx_seq_one_letter_code
_entity_poly.pdbx_strand_id
1 'polypeptide(L)' 'MTQRENYAVRLKELVNQLAEEGVVVEFDSDLVDDVGLSSIEIMELVEHIEDEYDISFPLNDLA' A
#
# COMPACT_ATOMS: atom_id res chain seq x y z
N MET A 1 -8.93 -15.23 12.93
CA MET A 1 -8.27 -14.32 11.98
C MET A 1 -7.24 -15.14 11.23
N THR A 2 -7.45 -15.29 9.94
CA THR A 2 -6.54 -15.99 9.02
C THR A 2 -5.34 -15.11 8.70
N GLN A 3 -4.22 -15.72 8.31
CA GLN A 3 -2.96 -15.00 8.01
C GLN A 3 -3.17 -13.87 6.97
N ARG A 4 -4.05 -14.09 5.98
CA ARG A 4 -4.43 -13.09 4.97
C ARG A 4 -5.08 -11.83 5.56
N GLU A 5 -5.97 -11.97 6.54
CA GLU A 5 -6.65 -10.82 7.16
C GLU A 5 -5.65 -9.93 7.92
N ASN A 6 -4.63 -10.53 8.53
CA ASN A 6 -3.58 -9.78 9.23
C ASN A 6 -2.71 -8.98 8.25
N TYR A 7 -2.34 -9.56 7.09
CA TYR A 7 -1.56 -8.84 6.09
C TYR A 7 -2.33 -7.66 5.49
N ALA A 8 -3.63 -7.84 5.24
CA ALA A 8 -4.48 -6.79 4.71
C ALA A 8 -4.58 -5.60 5.69
N VAL A 9 -4.84 -5.88 6.97
CA VAL A 9 -4.87 -4.84 8.02
C VAL A 9 -3.53 -4.10 8.11
N ARG A 10 -2.42 -4.83 8.06
CA ARG A 10 -1.09 -4.24 8.13
C ARG A 10 -0.75 -3.37 6.92
N LEU A 11 -1.13 -3.80 5.72
CA LEU A 11 -1.02 -2.98 4.51
C LEU A 11 -1.82 -1.68 4.64
N LYS A 12 -3.06 -1.76 5.13
CA LYS A 12 -3.89 -0.57 5.37
C LYS A 12 -3.25 0.39 6.37
N GLU A 13 -2.58 -0.11 7.41
CA GLU A 13 -1.82 0.73 8.35
C GLU A 13 -0.61 1.41 7.71
N LEU A 14 0.11 0.72 6.82
CA LEU A 14 1.26 1.28 6.09
C LEU A 14 0.81 2.39 5.14
N VAL A 15 -0.24 2.15 4.35
CA VAL A 15 -0.75 3.15 3.41
C VAL A 15 -1.31 4.37 4.15
N ASN A 16 -2.02 4.18 5.28
CA ASN A 16 -2.50 5.32 6.10
C ASN A 16 -1.36 6.16 6.73
N GLN A 17 -0.16 5.61 6.89
CA GLN A 17 0.99 6.39 7.38
C GLN A 17 1.61 7.27 6.29
N LEU A 18 1.42 6.90 5.03
CA LEU A 18 1.88 7.65 3.86
C LEU A 18 0.81 8.62 3.34
N ALA A 19 -0.46 8.30 3.58
CA ALA A 19 -1.59 9.14 3.17
C ALA A 19 -1.58 10.50 3.88
N GLU A 20 -2.10 11.52 3.20
CA GLU A 20 -2.25 12.85 3.78
C GLU A 20 -3.17 12.84 5.02
N GLU A 21 -2.94 13.80 5.92
CA GLU A 21 -3.69 13.90 7.19
C GLU A 21 -5.20 14.10 6.93
N GLY A 22 -5.99 13.10 7.31
CA GLY A 22 -7.46 13.10 7.13
C GLY A 22 -7.98 12.24 5.99
N VAL A 23 -7.10 11.60 5.20
CA VAL A 23 -7.48 10.60 4.21
C VAL A 23 -7.80 9.27 4.90
N VAL A 24 -8.95 8.67 4.59
CA VAL A 24 -9.33 7.34 5.09
C VAL A 24 -9.09 6.33 3.97
N VAL A 25 -8.06 5.51 4.12
CA VAL A 25 -7.73 4.46 3.15
C VAL A 25 -8.60 3.23 3.42
N GLU A 26 -9.44 2.85 2.46
CA GLU A 26 -10.19 1.60 2.44
C GLU A 26 -9.53 0.57 1.51
N PHE A 27 -9.96 -0.70 1.61
CA PHE A 27 -9.36 -1.79 0.82
C PHE A 27 -9.62 -1.68 -0.69
N ASP A 28 -10.59 -0.86 -1.08
CA ASP A 28 -11.01 -0.58 -2.44
C ASP A 28 -10.61 0.83 -2.91
N SER A 29 -9.90 1.61 -2.09
CA SER A 29 -9.42 2.95 -2.44
C SER A 29 -8.35 2.90 -3.53
N ASP A 30 -8.46 3.83 -4.49
CA ASP A 30 -7.42 4.08 -5.48
C ASP A 30 -6.26 4.86 -4.84
N LEU A 31 -5.04 4.33 -4.94
CA LEU A 31 -3.87 4.93 -4.30
C LEU A 31 -3.50 6.29 -4.89
N VAL A 32 -3.85 6.56 -6.16
CA VAL A 32 -3.57 7.84 -6.83
C VAL A 32 -4.75 8.78 -6.64
N ASP A 33 -5.96 8.34 -7.01
CA ASP A 33 -7.12 9.22 -7.10
C ASP A 33 -7.78 9.48 -5.72
N ASP A 34 -7.85 8.47 -4.86
CA ASP A 34 -8.50 8.60 -3.54
C ASP A 34 -7.51 8.95 -2.43
N VAL A 35 -6.31 8.36 -2.48
CA VAL A 35 -5.29 8.54 -1.43
C VAL A 35 -4.33 9.69 -1.75
N GLY A 36 -4.18 10.04 -3.03
CA GLY A 36 -3.32 11.16 -3.46
C GLY A 36 -1.83 10.82 -3.57
N LEU A 37 -1.45 9.53 -3.56
CA LEU A 37 -0.05 9.13 -3.67
C LEU A 37 0.47 9.36 -5.09
N SER A 38 1.65 9.95 -5.18
CA SER A 38 2.40 10.03 -6.43
C SER A 38 2.97 8.66 -6.82
N SER A 39 3.31 8.50 -8.11
CA SER A 39 3.95 7.27 -8.59
C SER A 39 5.28 6.97 -7.88
N ILE A 40 5.99 7.98 -7.36
CA ILE A 40 7.22 7.79 -6.58
C ILE A 40 6.88 7.21 -5.21
N GLU A 41 5.90 7.78 -4.52
CA GLU A 41 5.45 7.28 -3.20
C GLU A 41 4.88 5.86 -3.30
N ILE A 42 4.20 5.54 -4.41
CA ILE A 42 3.75 4.17 -4.69
C ILE A 42 4.94 3.22 -4.87
N MET A 43 6.00 3.62 -5.58
CA MET A 43 7.21 2.81 -5.72
C MET A 43 7.91 2.58 -4.37
N GLU A 44 8.02 3.62 -3.53
CA GLU A 44 8.61 3.51 -2.18
C GLU A 44 7.77 2.60 -1.26
N LEU A 45 6.44 2.69 -1.34
CA LEU A 45 5.53 1.80 -0.63
C LEU A 45 5.71 0.33 -1.06
N VAL A 46 5.80 0.08 -2.37
CA VAL A 46 6.02 -1.28 -2.90
C VAL A 46 7.35 -1.84 -2.40
N GLU A 47 8.44 -1.07 -2.48
CA GLU A 47 9.76 -1.48 -2.00
C GLU A 47 9.72 -1.82 -0.49
N HIS A 48 9.05 -1.01 0.32
CA HIS A 48 8.91 -1.27 1.76
C HIS A 48 8.16 -2.57 2.05
N ILE A 49 7.12 -2.87 1.28
CA ILE A 49 6.35 -4.11 1.41
C ILE A 49 7.19 -5.32 0.97
N GLU A 50 7.94 -5.21 -0.13
CA GLU A 50 8.84 -6.27 -0.60
C GLU A 50 9.85 -6.66 0.48
N ASP A 51 10.47 -5.67 1.12
CA ASP A 51 11.43 -5.86 2.21
C ASP A 51 10.79 -6.41 3.50
N GLU A 52 9.62 -5.89 3.92
CA GLU A 52 8.97 -6.31 5.19
C GLU A 52 8.47 -7.76 5.11
N TYR A 53 8.01 -8.19 3.93
CA TYR A 53 7.39 -9.50 3.75
C TYR A 53 8.25 -10.53 3.02
N ASP A 54 9.46 -10.16 2.59
CA ASP A 54 10.35 -11.00 1.78
C ASP A 54 9.64 -11.51 0.51
N ILE A 55 8.94 -10.58 -0.16
CA ILE A 55 8.19 -10.82 -1.40
C ILE A 55 8.72 -9.94 -2.53
N SER A 56 8.35 -10.26 -3.76
CA SER A 56 8.69 -9.42 -4.92
C SER A 56 7.47 -9.27 -5.82
N PHE A 57 7.15 -8.04 -6.18
CA PHE A 57 6.11 -7.67 -7.13
C PHE A 57 6.74 -7.39 -8.49
N PRO A 58 6.25 -7.98 -9.58
CA PRO A 58 6.67 -7.57 -10.91
C PRO A 58 6.20 -6.14 -11.14
N LEU A 59 7.11 -5.17 -11.19
CA LEU A 59 6.77 -3.76 -11.46
C LEU A 59 6.00 -3.58 -12.78
N ASN A 60 6.17 -4.50 -13.74
CA ASN A 60 5.44 -4.52 -15.00
C ASN A 60 3.93 -4.79 -14.84
N ASP A 61 3.49 -5.31 -13.69
CA ASP A 61 2.09 -5.57 -13.38
C ASP A 61 1.42 -4.37 -12.67
N LEU A 62 2.18 -3.31 -12.34
CA LEU A 62 1.67 -2.05 -11.76
C LEU A 62 1.29 -1.01 -12.84
N ALA A 63 1.39 -1.37 -14.12
CA ALA A 63 1.18 -0.51 -15.29
C ALA A 63 -0.25 -0.55 -15.85
#